data_AF-A0A8B8D7X6-F1
#
_entry.id   AF-A0A8B8D7X6-F1
#
_cell.length_a   1.000
_cell.length_b   1.000
_cell.length_c   1.000
_cell.angle_alpha   90.00
_cell.angle_beta   90.00
_cell.angle_gamma   90.00
#
_symmetry.space_group_name_H-M   'P 1'
#
loop_
_entity.id
_entity.type
_entity.pdbx_description
1 polymer ?
#
loop_
_entity_poly.entity_id
_entity_poly.type
_entity_poly.pdbx_seq_one_letter_code
_entity_poly.pdbx_strand_id
1 'polypeptide(L)'
;MRRYVSQPAYAPFRYQQWMSPRRVIVVAVCLYLYAIFLATLPFMGVNKYGYQLWCDFHWSDTSPEGRFFVIIFLLQGFGCMLFTVFCNVSVIYELLAMRRRVGPGLNNATFKEKLEHFKFISIATIVSVAYIGCSTPYLVRLACNQFGYDLSLAKDFDAVRVYLVNNMTNSYFVLFLQALFHPKFVEKIRACCQRKSKENKKGTAGPHSQEEVKPK
;
A
#
# COMPACT_ATOMS: atom_id res chain seq x y z
N MET A 1 -37.63 5.45 16.67
CA MET A 1 -37.05 6.79 16.97
C MET A 1 -35.54 6.83 16.65
N ARG A 2 -35.16 6.62 15.38
CA ARG A 2 -33.83 6.99 14.86
C ARG A 2 -34.05 7.49 13.43
N ARG A 3 -34.46 8.76 13.38
CA ARG A 3 -34.90 9.52 12.21
C ARG A 3 -33.76 9.72 11.21
N TYR A 4 -34.09 9.52 9.93
CA TYR A 4 -33.93 10.48 8.83
C TYR A 4 -32.74 11.46 8.91
N VAL A 5 -31.73 11.25 8.06
CA VAL A 5 -31.25 12.28 7.12
C VAL A 5 -30.86 11.57 5.83
N SER A 6 -31.67 11.81 4.80
CA SER A 6 -31.36 11.64 3.39
C SER A 6 -30.03 12.33 3.04
N GLN A 7 -28.96 11.55 2.88
CA GLN A 7 -27.78 12.01 2.14
C GLN A 7 -27.99 11.73 0.64
N PRO A 8 -27.88 12.74 -0.24
CA PRO A 8 -28.02 12.54 -1.67
C PRO A 8 -26.79 11.78 -2.18
N ALA A 9 -27.03 10.53 -2.57
CA ALA A 9 -26.41 9.85 -3.70
C ALA A 9 -24.93 10.17 -4.01
N TYR A 10 -24.04 10.05 -3.04
CA TYR A 10 -22.72 9.55 -3.33
C TYR A 10 -22.85 8.04 -3.27
N ALA A 11 -22.91 7.39 -4.44
CA ALA A 11 -22.86 5.94 -4.51
C ALA A 11 -21.69 5.48 -3.62
N PRO A 12 -21.95 4.78 -2.49
CA PRO A 12 -20.86 4.24 -1.71
C PRO A 12 -20.09 3.35 -2.67
N PHE A 13 -18.75 3.45 -2.66
CA PHE A 13 -17.87 2.64 -3.50
C PHE A 13 -18.48 1.24 -3.66
N ARG A 14 -18.69 0.76 -4.90
CA ARG A 14 -19.23 -0.60 -5.17
C ARG A 14 -18.49 -1.70 -4.39
N TYR A 15 -17.27 -1.41 -3.94
CA TYR A 15 -16.47 -2.15 -2.95
C TYR A 15 -17.24 -2.51 -1.66
N GLN A 16 -17.96 -1.56 -1.03
CA GLN A 16 -18.66 -1.77 0.24
C GLN A 16 -19.91 -2.66 0.08
N GLN A 17 -20.49 -2.73 -1.12
CA GLN A 17 -21.62 -3.62 -1.41
C GLN A 17 -21.17 -5.06 -1.70
N TRP A 18 -19.95 -5.25 -2.19
CA TRP A 18 -19.45 -6.57 -2.60
C TRP A 18 -18.65 -7.29 -1.50
N MET A 19 -17.99 -6.54 -0.62
CA MET A 19 -17.33 -7.05 0.58
C MET A 19 -18.26 -7.02 1.78
N SER A 20 -19.01 -8.11 1.96
CA SER A 20 -19.66 -8.37 3.25
C SER A 20 -18.61 -8.85 4.26
N PRO A 21 -18.73 -8.50 5.56
CA PRO A 21 -17.79 -8.94 6.59
C PRO A 21 -17.68 -10.47 6.65
N ARG A 22 -18.78 -11.19 6.37
CA ARG A 22 -18.77 -12.66 6.27
C ARG A 22 -17.86 -13.16 5.15
N ARG A 23 -17.90 -12.54 3.96
CA ARG A 23 -17.01 -12.91 2.84
C ARG A 23 -15.56 -12.64 3.17
N VAL A 24 -15.26 -11.50 3.81
CA VAL A 24 -13.89 -11.16 4.22
C VAL A 24 -13.35 -12.19 5.21
N ILE A 25 -14.15 -12.60 6.21
CA ILE A 25 -13.76 -13.65 7.16
C ILE A 25 -13.51 -14.97 6.46
N VAL A 26 -14.41 -15.39 5.56
CA VAL A 26 -14.25 -16.65 4.80
C VAL A 26 -12.96 -16.63 3.98
N VAL A 27 -12.70 -15.54 3.23
CA VAL A 27 -11.47 -15.41 2.46
C VAL A 27 -10.24 -15.43 3.36
N ALA A 28 -10.26 -14.74 4.50
CA ALA A 28 -9.15 -14.74 5.45
C ALA A 28 -8.88 -16.14 6.02
N VAL A 29 -9.92 -16.89 6.38
CA VAL A 29 -9.80 -18.27 6.85
C VAL A 29 -9.24 -19.17 5.74
N CYS A 30 -9.74 -19.07 4.52
CA CYS A 30 -9.22 -19.83 3.39
C CYS A 30 -7.73 -19.55 3.12
N LEU A 31 -7.33 -18.27 3.13
CA LEU A 31 -5.92 -17.88 2.98
C LEU A 31 -5.05 -18.43 4.11
N TYR A 32 -5.55 -18.42 5.34
CA TYR A 32 -4.84 -18.94 6.49
C TYR A 32 -4.65 -20.46 6.41
N LEU A 33 -5.70 -21.20 6.07
CA LEU A 33 -5.64 -22.65 5.87
C LEU A 33 -4.71 -23.01 4.71
N TYR A 34 -4.75 -22.25 3.61
CA TYR A 34 -3.82 -22.40 2.49
C TYR A 34 -2.36 -22.18 2.91
N ALA A 35 -2.10 -21.15 3.72
CA ALA A 35 -0.76 -20.88 4.24
C ALA A 35 -0.25 -22.01 5.15
N ILE A 36 -1.10 -22.55 6.03
CA ILE A 36 -0.76 -23.73 6.85
C ILE A 36 -0.42 -24.92 5.96
N PHE A 37 -1.27 -25.20 4.97
CA PHE A 37 -1.06 -26.31 4.04
C PHE A 37 0.32 -26.20 3.37
N LEU A 38 0.64 -25.04 2.78
CA LEU A 38 1.95 -24.81 2.16
C LEU A 38 3.12 -24.93 3.15
N ALA A 39 2.96 -24.41 4.37
CA ALA A 39 3.99 -24.49 5.41
C ALA A 39 4.22 -25.94 5.89
N THR A 40 3.22 -26.82 5.78
CA THR A 40 3.37 -28.23 6.15
C THR A 40 3.97 -29.10 5.03
N LEU A 41 3.98 -28.65 3.78
CA LEU A 41 4.50 -29.43 2.65
C LEU A 41 5.98 -29.86 2.80
N PRO A 42 6.91 -29.01 3.30
CA PRO A 42 8.27 -29.46 3.53
C PRO A 42 8.37 -30.55 4.62
N PHE A 43 7.48 -30.54 5.63
CA PHE A 43 7.44 -31.62 6.64
C PHE A 43 6.91 -32.94 6.06
N MET A 44 6.11 -32.88 4.99
CA MET A 44 5.61 -34.05 4.27
C MET A 44 6.61 -34.61 3.24
N GLY A 45 7.82 -34.04 3.14
CA GLY A 45 8.90 -34.54 2.30
C GLY A 45 9.05 -33.86 0.94
N VAL A 46 8.12 -32.98 0.55
CA VAL A 46 8.13 -32.28 -0.75
C VAL A 46 9.32 -31.33 -0.88
N ASN A 47 9.82 -30.80 0.24
CA ASN A 47 11.02 -29.99 0.31
C ASN A 47 11.70 -30.21 1.67
N LYS A 48 12.93 -29.74 1.85
CA LYS A 48 13.65 -29.80 3.13
C LYS A 48 13.81 -28.40 3.69
N TYR A 49 13.74 -28.25 5.01
CA TYR A 49 14.21 -27.02 5.65
C TYR A 49 15.74 -27.07 5.73
N GLY A 50 16.39 -26.04 5.17
CA GLY A 50 17.84 -25.89 5.21
C GLY A 50 18.28 -25.06 6.41
N TYR A 51 19.34 -25.50 7.09
CA TYR A 51 20.03 -24.70 8.11
C TYR A 51 21.16 -23.90 7.45
N GLN A 52 20.93 -22.62 7.20
CA GLN A 52 22.00 -21.68 6.83
C GLN A 52 22.16 -20.59 7.89
N LEU A 53 21.31 -19.56 7.90
CA LEU A 53 21.25 -18.56 8.99
C LEU A 53 19.89 -18.51 9.71
N TRP A 54 18.85 -19.07 9.10
CA TRP A 54 17.47 -19.15 9.62
C TRP A 54 16.85 -20.44 9.09
N CYS A 55 15.78 -20.92 9.71
CA CYS A 55 15.06 -22.10 9.24
C CYS A 55 14.17 -21.69 8.06
N ASP A 56 14.70 -21.81 6.84
CA ASP A 56 13.96 -21.57 5.59
C ASP A 56 13.97 -22.82 4.70
N PHE A 57 13.04 -22.92 3.77
CA PHE A 57 12.98 -24.05 2.84
C PHE A 57 14.19 -24.03 1.90
N HIS A 58 14.62 -25.21 1.46
CA HIS A 58 15.82 -25.37 0.64
C HIS A 58 15.55 -24.86 -0.78
N TRP A 59 15.87 -23.59 -1.03
CA TRP A 59 15.60 -22.89 -2.29
C TRP A 59 16.44 -23.36 -3.48
N SER A 60 17.53 -24.09 -3.25
CA SER A 60 18.43 -24.63 -4.27
C SER A 60 18.22 -26.13 -4.50
N ASP A 61 17.14 -26.72 -3.98
CA ASP A 61 16.90 -28.15 -4.17
C ASP A 61 16.63 -28.41 -5.66
N THR A 62 17.39 -29.35 -6.21
CA THR A 62 17.26 -29.78 -7.61
C THR A 62 16.41 -31.03 -7.75
N SER A 63 15.94 -31.61 -6.64
CA SER A 63 14.95 -32.67 -6.63
C SER A 63 13.66 -32.22 -7.35
N PRO A 64 12.97 -33.11 -8.08
CA PRO A 64 11.77 -32.74 -8.82
C PRO A 64 10.64 -32.19 -7.92
N GLU A 65 10.53 -32.73 -6.70
CA GLU A 65 9.56 -32.28 -5.69
C GLU A 65 9.92 -30.90 -5.11
N GLY A 66 11.19 -30.69 -4.76
CA GLY A 66 11.68 -29.40 -4.26
C GLY A 66 11.55 -28.30 -5.32
N ARG A 67 11.90 -28.59 -6.57
CA ARG A 67 11.70 -27.67 -7.71
C ARG A 67 10.24 -27.30 -7.90
N PHE A 68 9.33 -28.28 -7.85
CA PHE A 68 7.89 -28.03 -7.96
C PHE A 68 7.41 -27.06 -6.86
N PHE A 69 7.84 -27.29 -5.62
CA PHE A 69 7.52 -26.40 -4.50
C PHE A 69 8.06 -24.98 -4.72
N VAL A 70 9.32 -24.84 -5.13
CA VAL A 70 9.93 -23.52 -5.38
C VAL A 70 9.23 -22.79 -6.53
N ILE A 71 8.86 -23.49 -7.60
CA ILE A 71 8.11 -22.91 -8.73
C ILE A 71 6.74 -22.42 -8.28
N ILE A 72 6.01 -23.18 -7.45
CA ILE A 72 4.74 -22.72 -6.87
C ILE A 72 4.95 -21.45 -6.06
N PHE A 73 5.99 -21.38 -5.22
CA PHE A 73 6.32 -20.18 -4.45
C PHE A 73 6.63 -18.97 -5.35
N LEU A 74 7.37 -19.18 -6.44
CA LEU A 74 7.65 -18.14 -7.43
C LEU A 74 6.35 -17.64 -8.09
N LEU A 75 5.51 -18.55 -8.57
CA LEU A 75 4.22 -18.22 -9.20
C LEU A 75 3.30 -17.48 -8.22
N GLN A 76 3.25 -17.92 -6.97
CA GLN A 76 2.48 -17.26 -5.91
C GLN A 76 3.02 -15.86 -5.63
N GLY A 77 4.34 -15.69 -5.52
CA GLY A 77 4.99 -14.41 -5.27
C GLY A 77 4.74 -13.40 -6.39
N PHE A 78 5.03 -13.78 -7.63
CA PHE A 78 4.76 -12.93 -8.80
C PHE A 78 3.26 -12.68 -8.99
N GLY A 79 2.42 -13.69 -8.74
CA GLY A 79 0.96 -13.55 -8.78
C GLY A 79 0.45 -12.51 -7.78
N CYS A 80 0.90 -12.57 -6.52
CA CYS A 80 0.59 -11.56 -5.50
C CYS A 80 1.06 -10.16 -5.91
N MET A 81 2.24 -10.06 -6.53
CA MET A 81 2.81 -8.81 -7.01
C MET A 81 1.95 -8.19 -8.12
N LEU A 82 1.59 -8.98 -9.14
CA LEU A 82 0.72 -8.56 -10.25
C LEU A 82 -0.67 -8.15 -9.74
N PHE A 83 -1.26 -8.93 -8.85
CA PHE A 83 -2.54 -8.63 -8.22
C PHE A 83 -2.48 -7.31 -7.45
N THR A 84 -1.41 -7.09 -6.68
CA THR A 84 -1.16 -5.84 -5.96
C THR A 84 -1.10 -4.65 -6.92
N VAL A 85 -0.34 -4.74 -8.01
CA VAL A 85 -0.26 -3.67 -9.02
C VAL A 85 -1.65 -3.39 -9.62
N PHE A 86 -2.38 -4.44 -10.02
CA PHE A 86 -3.72 -4.31 -10.57
C PHE A 86 -4.69 -3.61 -9.60
N CYS A 87 -4.66 -3.98 -8.32
CA CYS A 87 -5.46 -3.33 -7.28
C CYS A 87 -5.10 -1.85 -7.13
N ASN A 88 -3.81 -1.50 -7.06
CA ASN A 88 -3.38 -0.10 -6.95
C ASN A 88 -3.82 0.73 -8.16
N VAL A 89 -3.65 0.19 -9.37
CA VAL A 89 -4.09 0.83 -10.61
C VAL A 89 -5.61 1.04 -10.61
N SER A 90 -6.39 0.03 -10.21
CA SER A 90 -7.85 0.12 -10.10
C SER A 90 -8.29 1.22 -9.12
N VAL A 91 -7.61 1.33 -7.98
CA VAL A 91 -7.88 2.39 -6.99
C VAL A 91 -7.56 3.78 -7.55
N ILE A 92 -6.46 3.94 -8.28
CA ILE A 92 -6.09 5.20 -8.93
C ILE A 92 -7.13 5.57 -10.01
N TYR A 93 -7.57 4.62 -10.83
CA TYR A 93 -8.60 4.85 -11.84
C TYR A 93 -9.91 5.33 -11.21
N GLU A 94 -10.36 4.68 -10.13
CA GLU A 94 -11.58 5.07 -9.43
C GLU A 94 -11.45 6.49 -8.84
N LEU A 95 -10.29 6.83 -8.27
CA LEU A 95 -10.00 8.19 -7.80
C LEU A 95 -10.05 9.25 -8.90
N LEU A 96 -9.47 8.95 -10.07
CA LEU A 96 -9.51 9.84 -11.22
C LEU A 96 -10.94 9.99 -11.76
N ALA A 97 -11.71 8.90 -11.81
CA ALA A 97 -13.12 8.94 -12.19
C ALA A 97 -13.94 9.78 -11.21
N MET A 98 -13.69 9.66 -9.90
CA MET A 98 -14.32 10.49 -8.88
C MET A 98 -13.96 11.96 -9.02
N ARG A 99 -12.68 12.29 -9.25
CA ARG A 99 -12.25 13.68 -9.52
C ARG A 99 -12.90 14.26 -10.77
N ARG A 100 -13.16 13.45 -11.80
CA ARG A 100 -13.84 13.89 -13.03
C ARG A 100 -15.35 14.08 -12.84
N ARG A 101 -16.00 13.22 -12.04
CA ARG A 101 -17.45 13.30 -11.72
C ARG A 101 -17.77 14.43 -10.76
N VAL A 102 -16.88 14.66 -9.79
CA VAL A 102 -16.96 15.79 -8.84
C VAL A 102 -16.20 16.96 -9.45
N GLY A 103 -16.83 17.68 -10.38
CA GLY A 103 -16.29 18.96 -10.87
C GLY A 103 -15.94 19.92 -9.72
N PRO A 104 -15.17 21.00 -9.96
CA PRO A 104 -14.58 21.86 -8.92
C PRO A 104 -15.56 22.54 -7.93
N GLY A 105 -16.88 22.36 -8.06
CA GLY A 105 -17.90 23.13 -7.34
C GLY A 105 -18.81 22.40 -6.34
N LEU A 106 -18.76 21.07 -6.15
CA LEU A 106 -19.76 20.37 -5.30
C LEU A 106 -19.12 19.59 -4.13
N ASN A 107 -18.57 20.32 -3.17
CA ASN A 107 -17.91 19.78 -1.98
C ASN A 107 -18.87 19.66 -0.78
N ASN A 108 -19.86 18.76 -0.85
CA ASN A 108 -20.71 18.44 0.30
C ASN A 108 -20.22 17.23 1.13
N ALA A 109 -19.16 16.54 0.68
CA ALA A 109 -18.53 15.51 1.48
C ALA A 109 -17.69 16.13 2.61
N THR A 110 -18.00 15.76 3.85
CA THR A 110 -17.30 16.23 5.05
C THR A 110 -15.79 16.00 4.88
N PHE A 111 -14.98 17.02 5.17
CA PHE A 111 -13.52 16.95 5.03
C PHE A 111 -12.89 15.70 5.69
N LYS A 112 -13.47 15.26 6.82
CA LYS A 112 -13.07 14.06 7.54
C LYS A 112 -13.20 12.80 6.68
N GLU A 113 -14.28 12.66 5.92
CA GLU A 113 -14.54 11.49 5.08
C GLU A 113 -13.55 11.43 3.91
N LYS A 114 -13.32 12.56 3.23
CA LYS A 114 -12.27 12.65 2.19
C LYS A 114 -10.90 12.30 2.74
N LEU A 115 -10.55 12.78 3.93
CA LEU A 115 -9.25 12.53 4.55
C LEU A 115 -9.05 11.05 4.88
N GLU A 116 -10.05 10.37 5.44
CA GLU A 116 -9.98 8.93 5.72
C GLU A 116 -9.83 8.10 4.43
N HIS A 117 -10.53 8.46 3.36
CA HIS A 117 -10.38 7.81 2.05
C HIS A 117 -8.97 8.00 1.46
N PHE A 118 -8.45 9.24 1.45
CA PHE A 118 -7.09 9.50 0.98
C PHE A 118 -6.05 8.76 1.83
N LYS A 119 -6.22 8.74 3.15
CA LYS A 119 -5.35 8.00 4.07
C LYS A 119 -5.29 6.52 3.73
N PHE A 120 -6.44 5.87 3.59
CA PHE A 120 -6.51 4.44 3.26
C PHE A 120 -5.79 4.12 1.94
N ILE A 121 -6.03 4.94 0.91
CA ILE A 121 -5.44 4.73 -0.42
C ILE A 121 -3.94 5.00 -0.41
N SER A 122 -3.48 6.07 0.25
CA SER A 122 -2.07 6.39 0.38
C SER A 122 -1.31 5.29 1.13
N ILE A 123 -1.89 4.74 2.21
CA ILE A 123 -1.31 3.62 2.94
C ILE A 123 -1.21 2.39 2.04
N ALA A 124 -2.31 1.99 1.39
CA ALA A 124 -2.33 0.84 0.50
C ALA A 124 -1.28 0.97 -0.61
N THR A 125 -1.13 2.16 -1.20
CA THR A 125 -0.15 2.42 -2.27
C THR A 125 1.28 2.33 -1.77
N ILE A 126 1.61 2.98 -0.64
CA ILE A 126 2.97 2.98 -0.08
C ILE A 126 3.40 1.57 0.32
N VAL A 127 2.54 0.86 1.05
CA VAL A 127 2.80 -0.53 1.47
C VAL A 127 2.99 -1.43 0.25
N SER A 128 2.20 -1.24 -0.80
CA SER A 128 2.33 -2.01 -2.04
C SER A 128 3.65 -1.76 -2.77
N VAL A 129 4.09 -0.51 -2.89
CA VAL A 129 5.36 -0.16 -3.54
C VAL A 129 6.54 -0.72 -2.74
N ALA A 130 6.49 -0.62 -1.41
CA ALA A 130 7.52 -1.21 -0.55
C ALA A 130 7.58 -2.74 -0.68
N TYR A 131 6.42 -3.41 -0.65
CA TYR A 131 6.33 -4.85 -0.89
C TYR A 131 6.97 -5.24 -2.22
N ILE A 132 6.62 -4.55 -3.31
CA ILE A 132 7.20 -4.76 -4.64
C ILE A 132 8.72 -4.58 -4.62
N GLY A 133 9.21 -3.44 -4.11
CA GLY A 133 10.64 -3.14 -4.09
C GLY A 133 11.46 -4.13 -3.28
N CYS A 134 10.95 -4.55 -2.12
CA CYS A 134 11.65 -5.46 -1.22
C CYS A 134 11.54 -6.94 -1.62
N SER A 135 10.43 -7.36 -2.24
CA SER A 135 10.22 -8.75 -2.65
C SER A 135 10.79 -9.10 -4.02
N THR A 136 10.93 -8.13 -4.93
CA THR A 136 11.51 -8.35 -6.27
C THR A 136 12.91 -9.00 -6.24
N PRO A 137 13.91 -8.48 -5.50
CA PRO A 137 15.26 -9.06 -5.53
C PRO A 137 15.27 -10.52 -5.06
N TYR A 138 14.42 -10.86 -4.08
CA TYR A 138 14.28 -12.21 -3.57
C TYR A 138 13.67 -13.17 -4.61
N LEU A 139 12.55 -12.78 -5.25
CA LEU A 139 11.90 -13.62 -6.28
C LEU A 139 12.80 -13.81 -7.52
N VAL A 140 13.54 -12.78 -7.93
CA VAL A 140 14.48 -12.87 -9.05
C VAL A 140 15.62 -13.83 -8.72
N ARG A 141 16.20 -13.74 -7.51
CA ARG A 141 17.26 -14.67 -7.07
C ARG A 141 16.78 -16.11 -6.99
N LEU A 142 15.58 -16.31 -6.45
CA LEU A 142 14.96 -17.63 -6.36
C LEU A 142 14.72 -18.24 -7.75
N ALA A 143 14.30 -17.44 -8.73
CA ALA A 143 14.18 -17.88 -10.12
C ALA A 143 15.55 -18.22 -10.72
N CYS A 144 16.55 -17.33 -10.58
CA CYS A 144 17.90 -17.56 -11.09
C CYS A 144 18.51 -18.85 -10.55
N ASN A 145 18.37 -19.12 -9.25
CA ASN A 145 18.86 -20.37 -8.64
C ASN A 145 18.20 -21.61 -9.22
N GLN A 146 16.89 -21.56 -9.54
CA GLN A 146 16.18 -22.69 -10.14
C GLN A 146 16.56 -22.93 -11.61
N PHE A 147 16.85 -21.87 -12.36
CA PHE A 147 17.32 -21.96 -13.74
C PHE A 147 18.84 -22.16 -13.87
N GLY A 148 19.58 -22.15 -12.76
CA GLY A 148 21.04 -22.35 -12.73
C GLY A 148 21.86 -21.13 -13.16
N TYR A 149 21.30 -19.92 -13.08
CA TYR A 149 22.00 -18.67 -13.39
C TYR A 149 22.58 -18.02 -12.12
N ASP A 150 23.87 -17.65 -12.13
CA ASP A 150 24.54 -16.85 -11.08
C ASP A 150 24.28 -17.34 -9.63
N LEU A 151 24.71 -18.59 -9.33
CA LEU A 151 24.56 -19.26 -8.03
C LEU A 151 25.45 -18.65 -6.92
N SER A 152 25.28 -17.35 -6.66
CA SER A 152 26.05 -16.62 -5.65
C SER A 152 25.28 -16.56 -4.33
N LEU A 153 25.70 -17.41 -3.39
CA LEU A 153 25.09 -17.51 -2.06
C LEU A 153 25.07 -16.16 -1.30
N ALA A 154 26.11 -15.33 -1.46
CA ALA A 154 26.17 -14.00 -0.84
C ALA A 154 25.03 -13.08 -1.31
N LYS A 155 24.76 -13.08 -2.62
CA LYS A 155 23.72 -12.25 -3.23
C LYS A 155 22.31 -12.76 -2.86
N ASP A 156 22.15 -14.06 -2.66
CA ASP A 156 20.91 -14.65 -2.16
C ASP A 156 20.62 -14.18 -0.73
N PHE A 157 21.64 -14.18 0.15
CA PHE A 157 21.48 -13.69 1.51
C PHE A 157 21.11 -12.21 1.58
N ASP A 158 21.71 -11.37 0.74
CA ASP A 158 21.35 -9.95 0.68
C ASP A 158 19.90 -9.77 0.24
N ALA A 159 19.45 -10.53 -0.76
CA ALA A 159 18.06 -10.49 -1.21
C ALA A 159 17.08 -10.96 -0.12
N VAL A 160 17.42 -12.00 0.64
CA VAL A 160 16.63 -12.46 1.80
C VAL A 160 16.58 -11.39 2.88
N ARG A 161 17.69 -10.71 3.18
CA ARG A 161 17.72 -9.61 4.17
C ARG A 161 16.77 -8.48 3.77
N VAL A 162 16.80 -8.07 2.51
CA VAL A 162 15.89 -7.04 1.98
C VAL A 162 14.42 -7.49 2.07
N TYR A 163 14.14 -8.76 1.80
CA TYR A 163 12.81 -9.34 1.97
C TYR A 163 12.35 -9.34 3.44
N LEU A 164 13.23 -9.66 4.39
CA LEU A 164 12.88 -9.63 5.82
C LEU A 164 12.58 -8.21 6.31
N VAL A 165 13.29 -7.21 5.79
CA VAL A 165 13.00 -5.79 6.07
C VAL A 165 11.58 -5.43 5.63
N ASN A 166 11.03 -6.03 4.58
CA ASN A 166 9.63 -5.80 4.16
C ASN A 166 8.62 -6.09 5.28
N ASN A 167 8.78 -7.23 5.98
CA ASN A 167 7.87 -7.62 7.07
C ASN A 167 7.91 -6.63 8.23
N MET A 168 9.10 -6.15 8.56
CA MET A 168 9.30 -5.09 9.55
C MET A 168 8.61 -3.80 9.08
N THR A 169 8.87 -3.40 7.83
CA THR A 169 8.41 -2.12 7.31
C THR A 169 6.90 -2.07 7.16
N ASN A 170 6.22 -3.20 6.88
CA ASN A 170 4.76 -3.25 6.84
C ASN A 170 4.13 -2.83 8.18
N SER A 171 4.68 -3.28 9.31
CA SER A 171 4.23 -2.88 10.65
C SER A 171 4.49 -1.39 10.92
N TYR A 172 5.66 -0.89 10.54
CA TYR A 172 6.02 0.52 10.74
C TYR A 172 5.27 1.48 9.82
N PHE A 173 5.00 1.12 8.57
CA PHE A 173 4.25 1.98 7.62
C PHE A 173 2.82 2.22 8.10
N VAL A 174 2.14 1.18 8.59
CA VAL A 174 0.80 1.32 9.13
C VAL A 174 0.80 2.26 10.34
N LEU A 175 1.75 2.10 11.27
CA LEU A 175 1.87 2.93 12.47
C LEU A 175 2.27 4.39 12.14
N PHE A 176 3.27 4.57 11.27
CA PHE A 176 3.77 5.88 10.86
C PHE A 176 2.70 6.69 10.13
N LEU A 177 1.92 6.04 9.26
CA LEU A 177 0.84 6.71 8.53
C LEU A 177 -0.39 6.94 9.42
N GLN A 178 -0.69 6.06 10.38
CA GLN A 178 -1.67 6.35 11.42
C GLN A 178 -1.29 7.60 12.22
N ALA A 179 0.00 7.78 12.52
CA ALA A 179 0.54 8.96 13.20
C ALA A 179 0.51 10.23 12.31
N LEU A 180 0.87 10.14 11.03
CA LEU A 180 0.84 11.27 10.09
C LEU A 180 -0.58 11.79 9.82
N PHE A 181 -1.56 10.90 9.74
CA PHE A 181 -2.96 11.28 9.56
C PHE A 181 -3.71 11.44 10.89
N HIS A 182 -2.99 11.54 12.01
CA HIS A 182 -3.60 11.85 13.29
C HIS A 182 -4.28 13.23 13.20
N PRO A 183 -5.55 13.36 13.61
CA PRO A 183 -6.35 14.57 13.36
C PRO A 183 -5.70 15.85 13.89
N LYS A 184 -5.01 15.76 15.03
CA LYS A 184 -4.25 16.89 15.62
C LYS A 184 -3.06 17.35 14.76
N PHE A 185 -2.40 16.43 14.04
CA PHE A 185 -1.27 16.77 13.18
C PHE A 185 -1.73 17.40 11.87
N VAL A 186 -2.79 16.84 11.27
CA VAL A 186 -3.42 17.38 10.06
C VAL A 186 -4.00 18.78 10.30
N GLU A 187 -4.61 19.02 11.46
CA GLU A 187 -5.10 20.33 11.86
C GLU A 187 -3.96 21.35 12.02
N LYS A 188 -2.83 20.92 12.58
CA LYS A 188 -1.62 21.76 12.74
C LYS A 188 -0.97 22.12 11.39
N ILE A 189 -0.87 21.16 10.47
CA ILE A 189 -0.39 21.43 9.09
C ILE A 189 -1.35 22.37 8.36
N ARG A 190 -2.66 22.14 8.47
CA ARG A 190 -3.66 23.04 7.87
C ARG A 190 -3.57 24.44 8.44
N ALA A 191 -3.43 24.60 9.76
CA ALA A 191 -3.25 25.89 10.40
C ALA A 191 -1.99 26.60 9.86
N CYS A 192 -0.89 25.87 9.67
CA CYS A 192 0.33 26.40 9.05
C CYS A 192 0.14 26.77 7.56
N CYS A 193 -0.53 25.94 6.76
CA CYS A 193 -0.79 26.21 5.34
C CYS A 193 -1.79 27.35 5.13
N GLN A 194 -2.83 27.46 5.97
CA GLN A 194 -3.76 28.59 5.96
C GLN A 194 -3.07 29.88 6.42
N ARG A 195 -2.12 29.80 7.35
CA ARG A 195 -1.28 30.93 7.77
C ARG A 195 -0.40 31.40 6.61
N LYS A 196 0.30 30.49 5.92
CA LYS A 196 1.08 30.81 4.70
C LYS A 196 0.23 31.40 3.57
N SER A 197 -1.00 30.92 3.36
CA SER A 197 -1.90 31.46 2.32
C SER A 197 -2.43 32.86 2.67
N LYS A 198 -2.68 33.15 3.96
CA LYS A 198 -3.07 34.50 4.42
C LYS A 198 -1.90 35.50 4.36
N GLU A 199 -0.68 35.03 4.60
CA GLU A 199 0.55 35.84 4.52
C GLU A 199 0.86 36.21 3.07
N ASN A 200 0.73 35.25 2.13
CA ASN A 200 0.97 35.50 0.71
C ASN A 200 -0.08 36.45 0.08
N LYS A 201 -1.31 36.48 0.59
CA LYS A 201 -2.34 37.46 0.18
C LYS A 201 -2.13 38.87 0.75
N LYS A 202 -1.42 39.01 1.87
CA LYS A 202 -1.05 40.32 2.43
C LYS A 202 0.20 40.91 1.75
N GLY A 203 1.07 40.08 1.19
CA GLY A 203 2.27 40.52 0.46
C GLY A 203 2.02 41.07 -0.95
N THR A 204 0.82 40.90 -1.52
CA THR A 204 0.47 41.40 -2.87
C THR A 204 -0.39 42.66 -2.88
N ALA A 205 -0.63 43.28 -1.70
CA ALA A 205 -1.39 44.52 -1.59
C ALA A 205 -0.48 45.68 -1.16
N GLY A 206 0.06 46.42 -2.14
CA GLY A 206 0.64 47.77 -2.01
C GLY A 206 2.18 47.85 -2.02
N PRO A 207 2.78 48.89 -2.63
CA PRO A 207 2.23 50.26 -2.68
C PRO A 207 2.11 50.84 -4.10
N HIS A 208 0.97 51.47 -4.39
CA HIS A 208 0.88 52.49 -5.44
C HIS A 208 0.90 53.85 -4.74
N SER A 209 2.02 54.56 -4.86
CA SER A 209 2.17 55.94 -4.41
C SER A 209 1.22 56.85 -5.20
N GLN A 210 0.47 57.69 -4.51
CA GLN A 210 -0.05 58.94 -5.08
C GLN A 210 0.45 60.10 -4.23
N GLU A 211 1.19 60.96 -4.93
CA GLU A 211 1.79 62.21 -4.51
C GLU A 211 0.72 63.30 -4.61
N GLU A 212 0.39 63.96 -3.50
CA GLU A 212 -0.57 65.07 -3.46
C GLU A 212 0.18 66.39 -3.72
N VAL A 213 -0.07 67.01 -4.87
CA VAL A 213 0.48 68.30 -5.29
C VAL A 213 -0.38 69.44 -4.74
N LYS A 214 0.24 70.31 -3.94
CA LYS A 214 -0.33 71.56 -3.41
C LYS A 214 -0.19 72.70 -4.45
N PRO A 215 -1.23 73.50 -4.73
CA PRO A 215 -1.06 74.82 -5.33
C PRO A 215 -1.16 75.95 -4.29
N LYS A 216 -0.47 77.04 -4.62
CA LYS A 216 -0.37 78.33 -3.91
C LYS A 216 -1.65 79.15 -4.05
#